data_AF-A0A1B2F766-F1
#
_entry.id   AF-A0A1B2F766-F1
#
_cell.length_a   1.000
_cell.length_b   1.000
_cell.length_c   1.000
_cell.angle_alpha   90.00
_cell.angle_beta   90.00
_cell.angle_gamma   90.00
#
_symmetry.space_group_name_H-M   'P 1'
#
loop_
_entity.id
_entity.type
_entity.pdbx_description
1 polymer ?
#
loop_
_entity_poly.entity_id
_entity_poly.type
_entity_poly.pdbx_seq_one_letter_code
_entity_poly.pdbx_strand_id
1 'polypeptide(L)'
;MSLITTLRSLVLASLALAGQALAAEPLHLEVYNPGHDAIFPVSSVIVSGEHDAILVDAQFGKAQAEQVVQRLKAGGKRLTTIYISHGDPDYYFGLDTLTRAFPKAQVLASAATVAHIRKTMDAKLDYWGPKMGSDKPEKLVVPQVLVGDRLELEGQALEVVGLDGPQPDRSFVWIPSIKAVVGGVIVAEHIHVWMADTQTAQSHADWLATLERIERLAPRTVIPGHYLGQSSRSLDAVRFTAGYIRAFDAEAAKAAHSDALIKAMEQRYPQLGDASSLELSAKVAKGEMQW
;
A
#
# COMPACT_ATOMS: atom_id res chain seq x y z
N MET A 1 -53.71 -64.23 -26.16
CA MET A 1 -53.41 -63.03 -26.99
C MET A 1 -54.19 -61.87 -26.39
N SER A 2 -53.68 -60.78 -25.86
CA SER A 2 -52.33 -60.25 -25.68
C SER A 2 -52.36 -59.45 -24.37
N LEU A 3 -51.32 -59.56 -23.54
CA LEU A 3 -51.00 -58.60 -22.49
C LEU A 3 -50.54 -57.28 -23.15
N ILE A 4 -50.68 -56.15 -22.44
CA ILE A 4 -49.71 -55.03 -22.31
C ILE A 4 -50.39 -53.89 -21.52
N THR A 5 -50.23 -53.88 -20.19
CA THR A 5 -49.38 -52.99 -19.38
C THR A 5 -49.74 -51.49 -19.40
N THR A 6 -50.40 -51.06 -18.32
CA THR A 6 -50.47 -49.68 -17.83
C THR A 6 -49.09 -49.19 -17.41
N LEU A 7 -48.58 -48.13 -18.05
CA LEU A 7 -47.40 -47.40 -17.58
C LEU A 7 -47.84 -46.08 -16.95
N ARG A 8 -47.77 -46.01 -15.62
CA ARG A 8 -47.91 -44.77 -14.85
C ARG A 8 -46.63 -43.96 -15.01
N SER A 9 -46.70 -42.84 -15.72
CA SER A 9 -45.62 -41.86 -15.77
C SER A 9 -45.57 -41.09 -14.45
N LEU A 10 -44.66 -41.47 -13.56
CA LEU A 10 -44.23 -40.60 -12.45
C LEU A 10 -43.28 -39.56 -13.01
N VAL A 11 -43.74 -38.32 -13.15
CA VAL A 11 -42.87 -37.16 -13.38
C VAL A 11 -42.31 -36.76 -12.02
N LEU A 12 -41.06 -37.15 -11.73
CA LEU A 12 -40.30 -36.53 -10.64
C LEU A 12 -39.91 -35.12 -11.08
N ALA A 13 -40.59 -34.11 -10.55
CA ALA A 13 -40.15 -32.73 -10.61
C ALA A 13 -39.02 -32.53 -9.59
N SER A 14 -37.77 -32.75 -10.02
CA SER A 14 -36.60 -32.30 -9.28
C SER A 14 -36.46 -30.79 -9.44
N LEU A 15 -37.04 -30.04 -8.49
CA LEU A 15 -36.68 -28.62 -8.31
C LEU A 15 -35.19 -28.55 -7.93
N ALA A 16 -34.36 -28.22 -8.91
CA ALA A 16 -33.02 -27.74 -8.63
C ALA A 16 -33.16 -26.39 -7.91
N LEU A 17 -32.95 -26.37 -6.59
CA LEU A 17 -32.60 -25.15 -5.89
C LEU A 17 -31.19 -24.75 -6.35
N ALA A 18 -31.11 -24.08 -7.50
CA ALA A 18 -29.96 -23.24 -7.79
C ALA A 18 -30.03 -22.08 -6.78
N GLY A 19 -29.35 -22.25 -5.64
CA GLY A 19 -29.06 -21.13 -4.76
C GLY A 19 -28.38 -20.07 -5.60
N GLN A 20 -29.05 -18.95 -5.84
CA GLN A 20 -28.40 -17.77 -6.35
C GLN A 20 -27.36 -17.42 -5.29
N ALA A 21 -26.09 -17.67 -5.56
CA ALA A 21 -25.02 -17.03 -4.81
C ALA A 21 -25.25 -15.54 -5.01
N LEU A 22 -25.84 -14.88 -4.01
CA LEU A 22 -25.92 -13.43 -3.97
C LEU A 22 -24.47 -12.95 -4.13
N ALA A 23 -24.20 -12.25 -5.24
CA ALA A 23 -22.90 -11.66 -5.45
C ALA A 23 -22.64 -10.71 -4.27
N ALA A 24 -21.50 -10.87 -3.59
CA ALA A 24 -21.14 -9.98 -2.51
C ALA A 24 -21.13 -8.53 -3.01
N GLU A 25 -21.64 -7.60 -2.19
CA GLU A 25 -21.62 -6.17 -2.50
C GLU A 25 -20.18 -5.72 -2.85
N PRO A 26 -19.99 -4.85 -3.85
CA PRO A 26 -18.65 -4.37 -4.20
C PRO A 26 -17.96 -3.71 -3.00
N LEU A 27 -16.68 -4.03 -2.79
CA LEU A 27 -15.89 -3.35 -1.75
C LEU A 27 -15.76 -1.85 -2.06
N HIS A 28 -15.73 -1.04 -1.02
CA HIS A 28 -15.58 0.41 -1.13
C HIS A 28 -14.21 0.86 -0.63
N LEU A 29 -13.61 1.81 -1.34
CA LEU A 29 -12.33 2.43 -0.97
C LEU A 29 -12.55 3.85 -0.46
N GLU A 30 -12.16 4.11 0.78
CA GLU A 30 -11.93 5.46 1.28
C GLU A 30 -10.42 5.68 1.45
N VAL A 31 -9.90 6.75 0.87
CA VAL A 31 -8.47 7.08 0.89
C VAL A 31 -8.26 8.32 1.74
N TYR A 32 -7.36 8.21 2.70
CA TYR A 32 -6.81 9.32 3.45
C TYR A 32 -5.36 9.54 3.06
N ASN A 33 -5.03 10.76 2.66
CA ASN A 33 -3.66 11.21 2.45
C ASN A 33 -3.56 12.63 3.04
N PRO A 34 -2.58 12.92 3.91
CA PRO A 34 -2.49 14.22 4.57
C PRO A 34 -1.93 15.32 3.67
N GLY A 35 -1.40 15.00 2.48
CA GLY A 35 -0.78 15.97 1.59
C GLY A 35 0.32 16.74 2.30
N HIS A 36 0.22 18.07 2.27
CA HIS A 36 1.17 18.97 2.92
C HIS A 36 0.99 19.08 4.46
N ASP A 37 -0.06 18.49 5.02
CA ASP A 37 -0.37 18.59 6.44
C ASP A 37 0.39 17.56 7.31
N ALA A 38 1.35 16.83 6.73
CA ALA A 38 2.20 15.89 7.44
C ALA A 38 3.63 15.87 6.87
N ILE A 39 4.57 15.30 7.64
CA ILE A 39 5.97 15.10 7.21
C ILE A 39 6.04 14.21 5.95
N PHE A 40 5.21 13.16 5.92
CA PHE A 40 5.11 12.25 4.78
C PHE A 40 3.68 12.27 4.25
N PRO A 41 3.48 12.45 2.93
CA PRO A 41 2.17 12.39 2.32
C PRO A 41 1.79 10.94 2.03
N VAL A 42 1.78 10.09 3.07
CA VAL A 42 1.50 8.65 2.98
C VAL A 42 0.00 8.38 2.94
N SER A 43 -0.44 7.44 2.11
CA SER A 43 -1.85 7.07 1.99
C SER A 43 -2.23 5.96 2.97
N SER A 44 -3.32 6.17 3.69
CA SER A 44 -4.09 5.10 4.34
C SER A 44 -5.33 4.78 3.53
N VAL A 45 -5.63 3.50 3.33
CA VAL A 45 -6.81 3.07 2.57
C VAL A 45 -7.71 2.21 3.42
N ILE A 46 -8.94 2.66 3.64
CA ILE A 46 -9.99 1.89 4.30
C ILE A 46 -10.75 1.14 3.21
N VAL A 47 -10.70 -0.18 3.25
CA VAL A 47 -11.46 -1.09 2.38
C VAL A 47 -12.64 -1.60 3.18
N SER A 48 -13.86 -1.26 2.77
CA SER A 48 -15.09 -1.62 3.49
C SER A 48 -15.96 -2.58 2.70
N GLY A 49 -16.53 -3.56 3.39
CA GLY A 49 -17.66 -4.38 2.94
C GLY A 49 -18.99 -3.88 3.53
N GLU A 50 -19.94 -4.79 3.67
CA GLU A 50 -21.26 -4.52 4.22
C GLU A 50 -21.21 -4.26 5.74
N HIS A 51 -20.39 -5.00 6.48
CA HIS A 51 -20.30 -4.97 7.94
C HIS A 51 -18.88 -4.70 8.45
N ASP A 52 -17.87 -5.20 7.76
CA ASP A 52 -16.48 -5.20 8.17
C ASP A 52 -15.63 -4.24 7.32
N ALA A 53 -14.45 -3.89 7.84
CA ALA A 53 -13.45 -3.13 7.11
C ALA A 53 -12.03 -3.62 7.41
N ILE A 54 -11.15 -3.42 6.43
CA ILE A 54 -9.69 -3.55 6.55
C ILE A 54 -9.08 -2.17 6.34
N LEU A 55 -8.13 -1.79 7.19
CA LEU A 55 -7.28 -0.63 6.94
C LEU A 55 -5.95 -1.08 6.36
N VAL A 56 -5.48 -0.42 5.30
CA VAL A 56 -4.13 -0.55 4.77
C VAL A 56 -3.35 0.71 5.15
N ASP A 57 -2.26 0.52 5.89
CA ASP A 57 -1.29 1.51 6.38
C ASP A 57 -1.84 2.50 7.42
N ALA A 58 -1.03 2.81 8.43
CA ALA A 58 -1.46 3.40 9.70
C ALA A 58 -1.08 4.88 9.90
N GLN A 59 -0.49 5.53 8.89
CA GLN A 59 0.10 6.88 8.98
C GLN A 59 1.34 6.97 9.87
N PHE A 60 2.07 8.07 9.70
CA PHE A 60 3.28 8.38 10.46
C PHE A 60 2.97 8.98 11.82
N GLY A 61 2.21 10.07 11.82
CA GLY A 61 1.95 10.91 12.97
C GLY A 61 0.67 10.52 13.73
N LYS A 62 0.66 10.75 15.04
CA LYS A 62 -0.52 10.55 15.89
C LYS A 62 -1.72 11.36 15.36
N ALA A 63 -1.55 12.62 14.98
CA ALA A 63 -2.62 13.50 14.52
C ALA A 63 -3.29 12.96 13.23
N GLN A 64 -2.49 12.47 12.27
CA GLN A 64 -3.01 11.85 11.06
C GLN A 64 -3.69 10.51 11.36
N ALA A 65 -3.10 9.69 12.24
CA ALA A 65 -3.73 8.44 12.68
C ALA A 65 -5.08 8.69 13.38
N GLU A 66 -5.22 9.76 14.17
CA GLU A 66 -6.49 10.16 14.79
C GLU A 66 -7.54 10.53 13.74
N GLN A 67 -7.17 11.17 12.63
CA GLN A 67 -8.09 11.43 11.52
C GLN A 67 -8.57 10.14 10.85
N VAL A 68 -7.68 9.16 10.69
CA VAL A 68 -8.06 7.81 10.21
C VAL A 68 -9.01 7.12 11.20
N VAL A 69 -8.80 7.25 12.52
CA VAL A 69 -9.76 6.76 13.53
C VAL A 69 -11.13 7.38 13.34
N GLN A 70 -11.22 8.69 13.11
CA GLN A 70 -12.52 9.35 12.92
C GLN A 70 -13.25 8.84 11.68
N ARG A 71 -12.52 8.63 10.58
CA ARG A 71 -13.10 8.07 9.34
C ARG A 71 -13.63 6.66 9.55
N LEU A 72 -12.84 5.79 10.19
CA LEU A 72 -13.26 4.42 10.53
C LEU A 72 -14.51 4.41 11.43
N LYS A 73 -14.58 5.29 12.42
CA LYS A 73 -15.77 5.43 13.29
C LYS A 73 -16.98 5.96 12.52
N ALA A 74 -16.78 6.95 11.65
CA ALA A 74 -17.85 7.53 10.84
C ALA A 74 -18.41 6.51 9.82
N GLY A 75 -17.57 5.63 9.29
CA GLY A 75 -17.98 4.54 8.40
C GLY A 75 -18.83 3.46 9.10
N GLY A 76 -18.75 3.35 10.43
CA GLY A 76 -19.58 2.46 11.24
C GLY A 76 -19.34 0.96 11.04
N LYS A 77 -18.34 0.59 10.23
CA LYS A 77 -17.94 -0.81 9.99
C LYS A 77 -17.07 -1.33 11.14
N ARG A 78 -17.10 -2.65 11.37
CA ARG A 78 -16.17 -3.29 12.30
C ARG A 78 -14.80 -3.43 11.63
N LEU A 79 -13.80 -2.71 12.14
CA LEU A 79 -12.41 -2.91 11.71
C LEU A 79 -11.92 -4.29 12.20
N THR A 80 -11.70 -5.21 11.27
CA THR A 80 -11.22 -6.57 11.56
C THR A 80 -9.71 -6.65 11.47
N THR A 81 -9.10 -5.93 10.54
CA THR A 81 -7.66 -6.00 10.26
C THR A 81 -7.07 -4.64 9.90
N ILE A 82 -5.86 -4.40 10.39
CA ILE A 82 -4.96 -3.34 9.94
C ILE A 82 -3.77 -4.04 9.28
N TYR A 83 -3.59 -3.85 7.98
CA TYR A 83 -2.47 -4.39 7.22
C TYR A 83 -1.41 -3.31 7.00
N ILE A 84 -0.16 -3.60 7.34
CA ILE A 84 0.99 -2.73 7.08
C ILE A 84 1.74 -3.25 5.86
N SER A 85 1.77 -2.44 4.81
CA SER A 85 2.30 -2.83 3.51
C SER A 85 3.82 -2.68 3.39
N HIS A 86 4.42 -1.75 4.13
CA HIS A 86 5.85 -1.47 4.08
C HIS A 86 6.48 -1.23 5.46
N GLY A 87 7.81 -1.38 5.54
CA GLY A 87 8.55 -1.41 6.82
C GLY A 87 9.00 -0.04 7.33
N ASP A 88 8.75 1.03 6.59
CA ASP A 88 9.09 2.40 7.00
C ASP A 88 8.08 2.99 8.00
N PRO A 89 8.52 3.88 8.89
CA PRO A 89 7.73 4.32 10.04
C PRO A 89 6.44 5.05 9.68
N ASP A 90 6.37 5.68 8.51
CA ASP A 90 5.17 6.35 8.02
C ASP A 90 4.03 5.39 7.68
N TYR A 91 4.33 4.11 7.55
CA TYR A 91 3.32 3.06 7.37
C TYR A 91 2.78 2.52 8.69
N TYR A 92 3.52 2.60 9.82
CA TYR A 92 3.16 1.84 11.03
C TYR A 92 3.26 2.60 12.36
N PHE A 93 3.86 3.79 12.45
CA PHE A 93 3.96 4.52 13.72
C PHE A 93 2.59 4.88 14.30
N GLY A 94 1.61 5.22 13.45
CA GLY A 94 0.23 5.48 13.88
C GLY A 94 -0.52 4.27 14.45
N LEU A 95 0.06 3.06 14.41
CA LEU A 95 -0.52 1.87 15.05
C LEU A 95 -0.73 2.06 16.56
N ASP A 96 0.10 2.83 17.24
CA ASP A 96 -0.12 3.16 18.66
C ASP A 96 -1.49 3.80 18.89
N THR A 97 -1.89 4.73 18.03
CA THR A 97 -3.19 5.38 18.06
C THR A 97 -4.30 4.41 17.66
N LEU A 98 -4.13 3.71 16.54
CA LEU A 98 -5.18 2.87 15.97
C LEU A 98 -5.51 1.65 16.84
N THR A 99 -4.50 0.99 17.42
CA THR A 99 -4.73 -0.18 18.27
C THR A 99 -5.38 0.16 19.60
N ARG A 100 -5.18 1.38 20.11
CA ARG A 100 -5.96 1.90 21.26
C ARG A 100 -7.43 2.12 20.91
N ALA A 101 -7.72 2.63 19.71
CA ALA A 101 -9.09 2.87 19.26
C ALA A 101 -9.83 1.59 18.84
N PHE A 102 -9.10 0.60 18.29
CA PHE A 102 -9.64 -0.65 17.76
C PHE A 102 -8.87 -1.87 18.30
N PRO A 103 -8.93 -2.16 19.61
CA PRO A 103 -8.11 -3.20 20.25
C PRO A 103 -8.44 -4.63 19.81
N LYS A 104 -9.53 -4.83 19.06
CA LYS A 104 -9.95 -6.13 18.51
C LYS A 104 -9.44 -6.37 17.09
N ALA A 105 -8.95 -5.34 16.40
CA ALA A 105 -8.43 -5.49 15.05
C ALA A 105 -7.08 -6.22 15.07
N GLN A 106 -6.90 -7.18 14.17
CA GLN A 106 -5.60 -7.83 13.98
C GLN A 106 -4.66 -6.86 13.26
N VAL A 107 -3.43 -6.74 13.73
CA VAL A 107 -2.38 -5.98 13.01
C VAL A 107 -1.49 -6.98 12.29
N LEU A 108 -1.50 -6.95 10.96
CA LEU A 108 -0.83 -7.92 10.10
C LEU A 108 0.15 -7.25 9.14
N ALA A 109 1.23 -7.95 8.78
CA ALA A 109 2.13 -7.57 7.69
C ALA A 109 2.81 -8.81 7.12
N SER A 110 3.44 -8.70 5.94
CA SER A 110 4.24 -9.80 5.39
C SER A 110 5.41 -10.17 6.33
N ALA A 111 5.94 -11.39 6.22
CA ALA A 111 7.10 -11.82 7.00
C ALA A 111 8.33 -10.91 6.79
N ALA A 112 8.56 -10.48 5.54
CA ALA A 112 9.66 -9.57 5.19
C ALA A 112 9.46 -8.18 5.83
N THR A 113 8.24 -7.63 5.77
CA THR A 113 7.89 -6.36 6.40
C THR A 113 8.06 -6.42 7.93
N VAL A 114 7.57 -7.48 8.59
CA VAL A 114 7.75 -7.66 10.04
C VAL A 114 9.23 -7.75 10.41
N ALA A 115 10.02 -8.49 9.63
CA ALA A 115 11.46 -8.61 9.88
C ALA A 115 12.18 -7.26 9.72
N HIS A 116 11.81 -6.48 8.70
CA HIS A 116 12.34 -5.12 8.51
C HIS A 116 12.01 -4.22 9.70
N ILE A 117 10.73 -4.14 10.10
CA ILE A 117 10.29 -3.31 11.24
C ILE A 117 11.06 -3.70 12.51
N ARG A 118 11.15 -5.00 12.83
CA ARG A 118 11.90 -5.46 14.02
C ARG A 118 13.36 -5.03 14.00
N LYS A 119 13.97 -4.96 12.82
CA LYS A 119 15.37 -4.58 12.65
C LYS A 119 15.58 -3.07 12.80
N THR A 120 14.64 -2.25 12.36
CA THR A 120 14.86 -0.80 12.18
C THR A 120 14.07 0.09 13.13
N MET A 121 13.01 -0.41 13.77
CA MET A 121 12.02 0.45 14.45
C MET A 121 12.59 1.34 15.56
N ASP A 122 13.52 0.84 16.37
CA ASP A 122 14.10 1.61 17.47
C ASP A 122 14.96 2.75 16.94
N ALA A 123 15.83 2.45 15.97
CA ALA A 123 16.67 3.46 15.31
C ALA A 123 15.83 4.51 14.55
N LYS A 124 14.74 4.07 13.90
CA LYS A 124 13.79 4.98 13.23
C LYS A 124 13.09 5.86 14.28
N LEU A 125 12.68 5.34 15.43
CA LEU A 125 12.06 6.13 16.49
C LEU A 125 13.05 7.13 17.11
N ASP A 126 14.30 6.74 17.32
CA ASP A 126 15.35 7.65 17.82
C ASP A 126 15.60 8.80 16.85
N TYR A 127 15.57 8.53 15.53
CA TYR A 127 15.77 9.55 14.51
C TYR A 127 14.56 10.49 14.33
N TRP A 128 13.36 9.91 14.27
CA TRP A 128 12.12 10.63 13.95
C TRP A 128 11.43 11.21 15.17
N GLY A 129 11.48 10.54 16.32
CA GLY A 129 10.80 10.95 17.55
C GLY A 129 11.06 12.41 17.95
N PRO A 130 12.31 12.92 17.92
CA PRO A 130 12.60 14.33 18.19
C PRO A 130 11.97 15.30 17.18
N LYS A 131 11.81 14.90 15.92
CA LYS A 131 11.21 15.72 14.85
C LYS A 131 9.69 15.75 14.93
N MET A 132 9.09 14.65 15.41
CA MET A 132 7.65 14.51 15.58
C MET A 132 7.12 15.18 16.86
N GLY A 133 7.96 15.44 17.85
CA GLY A 133 7.54 16.08 19.10
C GLY A 133 6.45 15.27 19.82
N SER A 134 5.28 15.88 20.06
CA SER A 134 4.12 15.21 20.68
C SER A 134 3.40 14.23 19.75
N ASP A 135 3.74 14.23 18.47
CA ASP A 135 3.08 13.42 17.44
C ASP A 135 3.70 12.03 17.27
N LYS A 136 4.83 11.78 17.96
CA LYS A 136 5.51 10.48 17.98
C LYS A 136 4.64 9.42 18.68
N PRO A 137 4.77 8.13 18.31
CA PRO A 137 4.11 7.07 19.05
C PRO A 137 4.66 6.95 20.48
N GLU A 138 3.80 6.63 21.44
CA GLU A 138 4.22 6.29 22.80
C GLU A 138 4.79 4.86 22.87
N LYS A 139 4.32 3.98 21.97
CA LYS A 139 4.72 2.58 21.87
C LYS A 139 4.87 2.16 20.42
N LEU A 140 5.92 1.40 20.12
CA LEU A 140 6.06 0.76 18.81
C LEU A 140 5.24 -0.54 18.80
N VAL A 141 4.33 -0.67 17.84
CA VAL A 141 3.53 -1.88 17.62
C VAL A 141 4.13 -2.64 16.45
N VAL A 142 4.56 -3.88 16.69
CA VAL A 142 5.05 -4.76 15.62
C VAL A 142 3.88 -5.62 15.11
N PRO A 143 3.58 -5.60 13.80
CA PRO A 143 2.55 -6.47 13.22
C PRO A 143 2.84 -7.96 13.44
N GLN A 144 1.78 -8.75 13.49
CA GLN A 144 1.89 -10.20 13.38
C GLN A 144 2.12 -10.59 11.91
N VAL A 145 2.79 -11.72 11.69
CA VAL A 145 3.05 -12.21 10.33
C VAL A 145 1.75 -12.72 9.73
N LEU A 146 1.39 -12.19 8.56
CA LEU A 146 0.32 -12.72 7.73
C LEU A 146 0.67 -14.14 7.28
N VAL A 147 -0.23 -15.09 7.51
CA VAL A 147 -0.09 -16.45 6.99
C VAL A 147 -0.57 -16.48 5.53
N GLY A 148 0.32 -16.87 4.61
CA GLY A 148 0.03 -16.82 3.18
C GLY A 148 0.17 -15.41 2.61
N ASP A 149 -0.59 -15.13 1.57
CA ASP A 149 -0.47 -13.94 0.72
C ASP A 149 -1.82 -13.22 0.54
N ARG A 150 -2.80 -13.45 1.40
CA ARG A 150 -4.12 -12.82 1.26
C ARG A 150 -4.76 -12.48 2.59
N LEU A 151 -5.46 -11.35 2.59
CA LEU A 151 -6.45 -10.98 3.59
C LEU A 151 -7.83 -11.31 3.03
N GLU A 152 -8.80 -11.46 3.93
CA GLU A 152 -10.19 -11.75 3.55
C GLU A 152 -11.12 -10.74 4.19
N LEU A 153 -12.00 -10.15 3.39
CA LEU A 153 -13.04 -9.24 3.81
C LEU A 153 -14.38 -9.73 3.25
N GLU A 154 -15.19 -10.34 4.12
CA GLU A 154 -16.52 -10.85 3.77
C GLU A 154 -16.53 -11.81 2.56
N GLY A 155 -15.57 -12.73 2.54
CA GLY A 155 -15.39 -13.68 1.44
C GLY A 155 -14.72 -13.11 0.19
N GLN A 156 -14.35 -11.83 0.19
CA GLN A 156 -13.59 -11.20 -0.89
C GLN A 156 -12.10 -11.09 -0.54
N ALA A 157 -11.25 -11.48 -1.49
CA ALA A 157 -9.81 -11.51 -1.30
C ALA A 157 -9.17 -10.12 -1.51
N LEU A 158 -8.22 -9.79 -0.64
CA LEU A 158 -7.21 -8.75 -0.86
C LEU A 158 -5.85 -9.45 -0.89
N GLU A 159 -5.26 -9.57 -2.07
CA GLU A 159 -4.04 -10.32 -2.33
C GLU A 159 -2.81 -9.45 -2.11
N VAL A 160 -1.85 -9.90 -1.30
CA VAL A 160 -0.54 -9.28 -1.10
C VAL A 160 0.42 -9.81 -2.15
N VAL A 161 0.73 -8.97 -3.13
CA VAL A 161 1.48 -9.34 -4.33
C VAL A 161 2.94 -8.90 -4.20
N GLY A 162 3.87 -9.75 -4.66
CA GLY A 162 5.31 -9.47 -4.70
C GLY A 162 6.14 -10.21 -3.64
N LEU A 163 5.49 -10.98 -2.76
CA LEU A 163 6.16 -11.75 -1.70
C LEU A 163 7.11 -12.84 -2.22
N ASP A 164 6.92 -13.25 -3.47
CA ASP A 164 7.72 -14.24 -4.21
C ASP A 164 8.85 -13.62 -5.04
N GLY A 165 8.96 -12.28 -5.03
CA GLY A 165 9.92 -11.53 -5.84
C GLY A 165 11.27 -11.29 -5.15
N PRO A 166 12.20 -10.59 -5.85
CA PRO A 166 13.53 -10.27 -5.33
C PRO A 166 13.51 -9.27 -4.16
N GLN A 167 12.42 -8.50 -4.01
CA GLN A 167 12.22 -7.51 -2.94
C GLN A 167 10.88 -7.74 -2.23
N PRO A 168 10.75 -8.82 -1.44
CA PRO A 168 9.48 -9.23 -0.83
C PRO A 168 8.96 -8.25 0.24
N ASP A 169 9.80 -7.34 0.73
CA ASP A 169 9.45 -6.21 1.61
C ASP A 169 8.82 -5.01 0.86
N ARG A 170 8.78 -5.09 -0.47
CA ARG A 170 8.23 -4.08 -1.39
C ARG A 170 6.99 -4.62 -2.12
N SER A 171 6.06 -5.14 -1.33
CA SER A 171 4.77 -5.68 -1.77
C SER A 171 3.70 -4.60 -1.98
N PHE A 172 2.60 -4.96 -2.64
CA PHE A 172 1.38 -4.14 -2.73
C PHE A 172 0.13 -5.01 -2.56
N VAL A 173 -1.03 -4.40 -2.32
CA VAL A 173 -2.30 -5.12 -2.19
C VAL A 173 -3.11 -4.99 -3.49
N TRP A 174 -3.49 -6.12 -4.08
CA TRP A 174 -4.40 -6.24 -5.21
C TRP A 174 -5.78 -6.71 -4.74
N ILE A 175 -6.84 -6.04 -5.19
CA ILE A 175 -8.22 -6.34 -4.83
C ILE A 175 -8.97 -6.71 -6.12
N PRO A 176 -9.04 -8.00 -6.48
CA PRO A 176 -9.58 -8.44 -7.77
C PRO A 176 -11.02 -8.01 -8.02
N SER A 177 -11.88 -8.07 -6.99
CA SER A 177 -13.32 -7.82 -7.11
C SER A 177 -13.65 -6.41 -7.59
N ILE A 178 -12.81 -5.43 -7.23
CA ILE A 178 -12.95 -4.03 -7.65
C ILE A 178 -11.82 -3.55 -8.56
N LYS A 179 -10.91 -4.45 -8.94
CA LYS A 179 -9.71 -4.17 -9.72
C LYS A 179 -8.90 -2.99 -9.19
N ALA A 180 -8.58 -3.01 -7.90
CA ALA A 180 -7.84 -1.93 -7.25
C ALA A 180 -6.45 -2.37 -6.76
N VAL A 181 -5.44 -1.54 -6.97
CA VAL A 181 -4.13 -1.65 -6.31
C VAL A 181 -4.01 -0.59 -5.23
N VAL A 182 -3.65 -0.99 -4.03
CA VAL A 182 -3.50 -0.10 -2.86
C VAL A 182 -2.30 -0.51 -2.00
N GLY A 183 -1.82 0.42 -1.17
CA GLY A 183 -0.69 0.20 -0.28
C GLY A 183 0.64 0.02 -1.02
N GLY A 184 1.69 -0.14 -0.24
CA GLY A 184 3.06 -0.32 -0.70
C GLY A 184 3.73 0.98 -1.11
N VAL A 185 5.05 1.03 -0.91
CA VAL A 185 5.92 2.16 -1.30
C VAL A 185 6.18 2.24 -2.81
N ILE A 186 5.54 1.37 -3.59
CA ILE A 186 5.89 1.09 -4.98
C ILE A 186 5.40 2.18 -5.93
N VAL A 187 4.32 2.88 -5.62
CA VAL A 187 3.70 3.85 -6.52
C VAL A 187 3.65 5.21 -5.83
N ALA A 188 4.21 6.22 -6.49
CA ALA A 188 4.16 7.61 -6.09
C ALA A 188 3.55 8.49 -7.19
N GLU A 189 3.10 9.70 -6.86
CA GLU A 189 2.62 10.67 -7.85
C GLU A 189 2.87 12.12 -7.39
N HIS A 190 3.25 13.01 -8.30
CA HIS A 190 3.46 14.45 -8.03
C HIS A 190 4.51 14.81 -6.97
N ILE A 191 5.38 13.86 -6.62
CA ILE A 191 6.50 14.04 -5.69
C ILE A 191 7.80 13.55 -6.31
N HIS A 192 8.92 14.10 -5.86
CA HIS A 192 10.21 13.46 -6.08
C HIS A 192 10.24 12.11 -5.36
N VAL A 193 10.38 11.02 -6.13
CA VAL A 193 10.32 9.66 -5.60
C VAL A 193 11.54 9.39 -4.70
N TRP A 194 11.29 8.76 -3.56
CA TRP A 194 12.32 8.35 -2.62
C TRP A 194 13.13 7.16 -3.17
N MET A 195 14.32 7.46 -3.70
CA MET A 195 15.22 6.47 -4.31
C MET A 195 16.31 5.98 -3.34
N ALA A 196 16.42 6.57 -2.16
CA ALA A 196 17.52 6.31 -1.23
C ALA A 196 17.58 4.86 -0.72
N ASP A 197 16.44 4.18 -0.63
CA ASP A 197 16.37 2.77 -0.21
C ASP A 197 16.66 1.77 -1.34
N THR A 198 16.74 2.23 -2.59
CA THR A 198 17.02 1.39 -3.77
C THR A 198 18.34 1.79 -4.41
N GLN A 199 19.47 1.56 -3.75
CA GLN A 199 20.75 2.17 -4.14
C GLN A 199 21.43 1.54 -5.39
N THR A 200 20.91 0.41 -5.88
CA THR A 200 21.55 -0.36 -6.95
C THR A 200 20.73 -0.36 -8.24
N ALA A 201 21.41 -0.49 -9.38
CA ALA A 201 20.73 -0.67 -10.68
C ALA A 201 19.81 -1.90 -10.69
N GLN A 202 20.18 -2.98 -10.01
CA GLN A 202 19.31 -4.15 -9.87
C GLN A 202 18.06 -3.80 -9.07
N SER A 203 18.19 -3.05 -7.97
CA SER A 203 17.02 -2.67 -7.18
C SER A 203 16.03 -1.78 -7.93
N HIS A 204 16.52 -0.94 -8.85
CA HIS A 204 15.66 -0.17 -9.75
C HIS A 204 15.00 -1.04 -10.82
N ALA A 205 15.74 -1.97 -11.41
CA ALA A 205 15.20 -2.92 -12.40
C ALA A 205 14.08 -3.79 -11.80
N ASP A 206 14.27 -4.28 -10.57
CA ASP A 206 13.27 -5.03 -9.83
C ASP A 206 12.03 -4.20 -9.53
N TRP A 207 12.20 -2.92 -9.14
CA TRP A 207 11.07 -2.01 -8.90
C TRP A 207 10.29 -1.76 -10.19
N LEU A 208 10.98 -1.51 -11.31
CA LEU A 208 10.35 -1.39 -12.62
C LEU A 208 9.57 -2.66 -13.00
N ALA A 209 10.11 -3.86 -12.73
CA ALA A 209 9.41 -5.12 -12.97
C ALA A 209 8.15 -5.28 -12.10
N THR A 210 8.16 -4.78 -10.86
CA THR A 210 6.97 -4.73 -9.99
C THR A 210 5.92 -3.76 -10.56
N LEU A 211 6.33 -2.59 -11.05
CA LEU A 211 5.41 -1.64 -11.71
C LEU A 211 4.78 -2.24 -12.97
N GLU A 212 5.55 -2.98 -13.78
CA GLU A 212 5.02 -3.73 -14.92
C GLU A 212 4.04 -4.84 -14.49
N ARG A 213 4.26 -5.48 -13.33
CA ARG A 213 3.30 -6.45 -12.75
C ARG A 213 1.98 -5.77 -12.45
N ILE A 214 2.00 -4.55 -11.89
CA ILE A 214 0.79 -3.75 -11.67
C ILE A 214 0.08 -3.44 -13.00
N GLU A 215 0.81 -3.03 -14.03
CA GLU A 215 0.21 -2.76 -15.36
C GLU A 215 -0.50 -4.00 -15.93
N ARG A 216 0.11 -5.18 -15.80
CA ARG A 216 -0.48 -6.45 -16.29
C ARG A 216 -1.76 -6.87 -15.56
N LEU A 217 -1.98 -6.43 -14.33
CA LEU A 217 -3.24 -6.66 -13.60
C LEU A 217 -4.42 -5.88 -14.21
N ALA A 218 -4.13 -4.87 -15.05
CA ALA A 218 -5.10 -3.96 -15.63
C ALA A 218 -6.09 -3.37 -14.58
N PRO A 219 -5.56 -2.73 -13.51
CA PRO A 219 -6.38 -2.12 -12.47
C PRO A 219 -7.27 -1.02 -13.04
N ARG A 220 -8.47 -0.89 -12.48
CA ARG A 220 -9.32 0.29 -12.69
C ARG A 220 -8.88 1.45 -11.80
N THR A 221 -8.36 1.14 -10.61
CA THR A 221 -7.93 2.12 -9.62
C THR A 221 -6.55 1.75 -9.09
N VAL A 222 -5.66 2.72 -8.98
CA VAL A 222 -4.36 2.57 -8.31
C VAL A 222 -4.23 3.69 -7.29
N ILE A 223 -4.09 3.39 -6.01
CA ILE A 223 -3.86 4.40 -4.98
C ILE A 223 -2.35 4.46 -4.70
N PRO A 224 -1.66 5.58 -5.01
CA PRO A 224 -0.25 5.71 -4.70
C PRO A 224 -0.02 5.69 -3.19
N GLY A 225 1.08 5.04 -2.77
CA GLY A 225 1.55 5.06 -1.38
C GLY A 225 1.88 6.48 -0.92
N HIS A 226 2.43 7.30 -1.83
CA HIS A 226 2.73 8.71 -1.57
C HIS A 226 2.32 9.62 -2.72
N TYR A 227 1.67 10.74 -2.44
CA TYR A 227 1.41 11.77 -3.46
C TYR A 227 1.11 13.14 -2.88
N LEU A 228 1.38 14.19 -3.66
CA LEU A 228 0.94 15.56 -3.35
C LEU A 228 -0.12 16.04 -4.34
N GLY A 229 -0.98 16.96 -3.89
CA GLY A 229 -2.11 17.44 -4.67
C GLY A 229 -3.15 16.34 -4.93
N GLN A 230 -3.77 16.38 -6.12
CA GLN A 230 -4.77 15.37 -6.51
C GLN A 230 -4.08 14.24 -7.26
N SER A 231 -4.27 13.00 -6.79
CA SER A 231 -3.82 11.82 -7.54
C SER A 231 -4.79 11.48 -8.66
N SER A 232 -4.28 11.01 -9.80
CA SER A 232 -5.09 10.46 -10.89
C SER A 232 -5.83 9.18 -10.48
N ARG A 233 -5.31 8.52 -9.44
CA ARG A 233 -5.74 7.20 -8.93
C ARG A 233 -5.82 6.13 -10.02
N SER A 234 -4.89 6.19 -10.98
CA SER A 234 -4.91 5.39 -12.20
C SER A 234 -3.53 4.81 -12.53
N LEU A 235 -3.44 4.06 -13.63
CA LEU A 235 -2.15 3.59 -14.16
C LEU A 235 -1.17 4.73 -14.51
N ASP A 236 -1.63 5.98 -14.61
CA ASP A 236 -0.73 7.11 -14.85
C ASP A 236 0.24 7.34 -13.67
N ALA A 237 -0.15 7.03 -12.43
CA ALA A 237 0.76 7.08 -11.28
C ALA A 237 1.87 6.01 -11.37
N VAL A 238 1.53 4.81 -11.87
CA VAL A 238 2.47 3.71 -12.10
C VAL A 238 3.49 4.12 -13.16
N ARG A 239 3.01 4.68 -14.27
CA ARG A 239 3.83 5.18 -15.37
C ARG A 239 4.70 6.37 -14.95
N PHE A 240 4.15 7.27 -14.14
CA PHE A 240 4.89 8.38 -13.54
C PHE A 240 6.08 7.85 -12.74
N THR A 241 5.84 6.91 -11.81
CA THR A 241 6.90 6.34 -10.98
C THR A 241 7.96 5.64 -11.84
N ALA A 242 7.53 4.81 -12.80
CA ALA A 242 8.44 4.13 -13.71
C ALA A 242 9.26 5.10 -14.59
N GLY A 243 8.64 6.20 -15.01
CA GLY A 243 9.30 7.28 -15.75
C GLY A 243 10.34 8.00 -14.90
N TYR A 244 10.02 8.29 -13.64
CA TYR A 244 10.91 8.94 -12.69
C TYR A 244 12.15 8.10 -12.41
N ILE A 245 11.99 6.79 -12.13
CA ILE A 245 13.12 5.87 -11.89
C ILE A 245 14.09 5.88 -13.07
N ARG A 246 13.56 5.74 -14.31
CA ARG A 246 14.39 5.76 -15.53
C ARG A 246 15.10 7.10 -15.74
N ALA A 247 14.43 8.21 -15.42
CA ALA A 247 15.04 9.54 -15.50
C ALA A 247 16.13 9.71 -14.45
N PHE A 248 15.89 9.28 -13.21
CA PHE A 248 16.86 9.30 -12.13
C PHE A 248 18.11 8.49 -12.50
N ASP A 249 17.96 7.28 -13.02
CA ASP A 249 19.09 6.46 -13.51
C ASP A 249 19.90 7.17 -14.60
N ALA A 250 19.21 7.74 -15.58
CA ALA A 250 19.84 8.44 -16.68
C ALA A 250 20.63 9.67 -16.22
N GLU A 251 20.10 10.46 -15.29
CA GLU A 251 20.79 11.65 -14.77
C GLU A 251 21.87 11.31 -13.73
N ALA A 252 21.65 10.29 -12.89
CA ALA A 252 22.64 9.86 -11.88
C ALA A 252 23.93 9.33 -12.53
N ALA A 253 23.82 8.69 -13.70
CA ALA A 253 24.96 8.24 -14.49
C ALA A 253 25.79 9.41 -15.08
N LYS A 254 25.18 10.58 -15.30
CA LYS A 254 25.86 11.78 -15.84
C LYS A 254 26.38 12.71 -14.75
N ALA A 255 25.68 12.79 -13.63
CA ALA A 255 25.97 13.71 -12.55
C ALA A 255 27.24 13.30 -11.78
N ALA A 256 28.14 14.25 -11.55
CA ALA A 256 29.36 14.01 -10.79
C ALA A 256 29.12 13.91 -9.28
N HIS A 257 28.16 14.68 -8.75
CA HIS A 257 27.84 14.81 -7.32
C HIS A 257 26.34 15.12 -7.15
N SER A 258 25.84 15.11 -5.91
CA SER A 258 24.41 15.19 -5.60
C SER A 258 23.77 16.48 -6.11
N ASP A 259 24.39 17.66 -5.92
CA ASP A 259 23.86 18.93 -6.43
C ASP A 259 23.61 18.93 -7.95
N ALA A 260 24.49 18.27 -8.72
CA ALA A 260 24.33 18.16 -10.17
C ALA A 260 23.13 17.25 -10.54
N LEU A 261 22.94 16.17 -9.78
CA LEU A 261 21.80 15.27 -9.93
C LEU A 261 20.48 15.95 -9.54
N ILE A 262 20.46 16.66 -8.40
CA ILE A 262 19.31 17.43 -7.91
C ILE A 262 18.87 18.41 -9.00
N LYS A 263 19.79 19.25 -9.47
CA LYS A 263 19.50 20.24 -10.51
C LYS A 263 18.99 19.60 -11.80
N ALA A 264 19.54 18.46 -12.22
CA ALA A 264 19.08 17.75 -13.42
C ALA A 264 17.66 17.20 -13.25
N MET A 265 17.34 16.65 -12.08
CA MET A 265 16.00 16.13 -11.78
C MET A 265 14.97 17.25 -11.64
N GLU A 266 15.31 18.36 -10.99
CA GLU A 266 14.46 19.55 -10.92
C GLU A 266 14.17 20.14 -12.30
N GLN A 267 15.13 20.12 -13.23
CA GLN A 267 14.90 20.55 -14.60
C GLN A 267 13.92 19.64 -15.36
N ARG A 268 13.99 18.33 -15.13
CA ARG A 268 13.07 17.36 -15.76
C ARG A 268 11.69 17.38 -15.12
N TYR A 269 11.62 17.70 -13.83
CA TYR A 269 10.43 17.61 -13.01
C TYR A 269 10.22 18.87 -12.15
N PRO A 270 10.06 20.07 -12.74
CA PRO A 270 10.10 21.34 -12.01
C PRO A 270 8.88 21.61 -11.12
N GLN A 271 7.85 20.75 -11.18
CA GLN A 271 6.59 20.93 -10.46
C GLN A 271 6.36 19.89 -9.35
N LEU A 272 7.29 18.96 -9.14
CA LEU A 272 7.15 17.96 -8.10
C LEU A 272 7.42 18.58 -6.73
N GLY A 273 6.64 18.16 -5.74
CA GLY A 273 6.92 18.48 -4.35
C GLY A 273 7.94 17.52 -3.73
N ASP A 274 8.10 17.63 -2.41
CA ASP A 274 8.99 16.79 -1.60
C ASP A 274 10.46 16.82 -2.06
N ALA A 275 11.01 18.02 -2.19
CA ALA A 275 12.41 18.24 -2.55
C ALA A 275 13.38 17.53 -1.59
N SER A 276 13.02 17.36 -0.31
CA SER A 276 13.79 16.60 0.68
C SER A 276 14.07 15.16 0.24
N SER A 277 13.10 14.50 -0.39
CA SER A 277 13.27 13.16 -0.93
C SER A 277 14.32 13.13 -2.04
N LEU A 278 14.31 14.12 -2.94
CA LEU A 278 15.34 14.23 -3.98
C LEU A 278 16.73 14.50 -3.39
N GLU A 279 16.83 15.44 -2.45
CA GLU A 279 18.10 15.81 -1.83
C GLU A 279 18.79 14.62 -1.16
N LEU A 280 18.05 13.86 -0.37
CA LEU A 280 18.58 12.68 0.33
C LEU A 280 18.91 11.57 -0.68
N SER A 281 17.99 11.28 -1.61
CA SER A 281 18.20 10.27 -2.65
C SER A 281 19.44 10.55 -3.49
N ALA A 282 19.68 11.82 -3.85
CA ALA A 282 20.85 12.21 -4.62
C ALA A 282 22.15 12.04 -3.83
N LYS A 283 22.18 12.44 -2.55
CA LYS A 283 23.36 12.25 -1.68
C LYS A 283 23.71 10.77 -1.53
N VAL A 284 22.72 9.92 -1.33
CA VAL A 284 22.91 8.48 -1.23
C VAL A 284 23.39 7.88 -2.55
N ALA A 285 22.72 8.19 -3.67
CA ALA A 285 23.10 7.68 -4.99
C ALA A 285 24.51 8.12 -5.43
N LYS A 286 25.02 9.26 -4.92
CA LYS A 286 26.36 9.75 -5.19
C LYS A 286 27.40 9.37 -4.13
N GLY A 287 27.02 8.59 -3.12
CA GLY A 287 27.92 8.10 -2.07
C GLY A 287 28.35 9.18 -1.07
N GLU A 288 27.68 10.33 -1.06
CA GLU A 288 27.93 11.46 -0.16
C GLU A 288 27.25 11.28 1.19
N MET A 289 26.30 10.35 1.29
CA MET A 289 25.61 9.95 2.51
C MET A 289 25.46 8.44 2.55
N GLN A 290 25.68 7.85 3.72
CA GLN A 290 25.31 6.46 3.98
C GLN A 290 23.87 6.42 4.48
N TRP A 291 23.11 5.47 3.94
CA TRP A 291 21.69 5.26 4.22
C TRP A 291 21.41 3.77 4.32
#